data_AF-A0A067C0C2-F1
#
_entry.id   AF-A0A067C0C2-F1
#
_cell.length_a   1.000
_cell.length_b   1.000
_cell.length_c   1.000
_cell.angle_alpha   90.00
_cell.angle_beta   90.00
_cell.angle_gamma   90.00
#
_symmetry.space_group_name_H-M   'P 1'
#
loop_
_entity.id
_entity.type
_entity.pdbx_description
1 polymer ?
#
loop_
_entity_poly.entity_id
_entity_poly.type
_entity_poly.pdbx_seq_one_letter_code
_entity_poly.pdbx_strand_id
1 'polypeptide(L)'
;MQVLDFEPTTVTLFWADARASAYEVEWKRADATVYNPLTLKSTVMKKKNMEGGESYHFRVKAVGDVAFSEPLVWAHPTIDGAQPPAPTVALEIMPTDVQLVSATIQWPAIAASPKYEVQHLLMDGASEWTTATSTVTSTAIKKKNLGNSGHPYAFRYRAYGLDRWGVWSRAAGPIMPPTPALALAKALAPSLLSTTGDRVPSATLGGKVIGLYFSAHWCGPCRQFTPMLAQFYQSMKRLGRPFEVVFVSADHDAKQFTNYFRDMPWLAVPYDSSEREELQETHQIQGIPTFKILNSAGQVVDNDARQRPMNEQTFDAWYAQCYRH
;
A
#
# COMPACT_ATOMS: atom_id res chain seq x y z
N MET A 1 -5.87 8.48 20.24
CA MET A 1 -6.61 7.23 20.00
C MET A 1 -8.02 7.60 19.58
N GLN A 2 -8.61 6.90 18.61
CA GLN A 2 -9.92 7.19 18.02
C GLN A 2 -10.71 5.90 17.78
N VAL A 3 -12.04 6.03 17.67
CA VAL A 3 -12.93 4.91 17.28
C VAL A 3 -12.94 4.75 15.77
N LEU A 4 -12.54 3.57 15.30
CA LEU A 4 -12.63 3.18 13.89
C LEU A 4 -14.03 2.66 13.55
N ASP A 5 -14.50 1.69 14.32
CA ASP A 5 -15.76 0.98 14.07
C ASP A 5 -16.32 0.42 15.38
N PHE A 6 -17.60 0.06 15.39
CA PHE A 6 -18.24 -0.63 16.50
C PHE A 6 -19.33 -1.57 15.98
N GLU A 7 -19.60 -2.65 16.71
CA GLU A 7 -20.68 -3.62 16.50
C GLU A 7 -21.47 -3.76 17.81
N PRO A 8 -22.62 -4.46 17.89
CA PRO A 8 -23.44 -4.49 19.09
C PRO A 8 -22.70 -4.83 20.40
N THR A 9 -21.63 -5.63 20.34
CA THR A 9 -20.84 -6.02 21.51
C THR A 9 -19.34 -5.77 21.34
N THR A 10 -18.91 -5.03 20.32
CA THR A 10 -17.49 -4.80 20.07
C THR A 10 -17.19 -3.36 19.66
N VAL A 11 -15.98 -2.90 19.94
CA VAL A 11 -15.44 -1.64 19.44
C VAL A 11 -14.06 -1.90 18.84
N THR A 12 -13.78 -1.26 17.72
CA THR A 12 -12.47 -1.23 17.08
C THR A 12 -11.89 0.16 17.22
N LEU A 13 -10.72 0.25 17.84
CA LEU A 13 -9.99 1.47 18.12
C LEU A 13 -8.68 1.48 17.31
N PHE A 14 -8.19 2.69 17.03
CA PHE A 14 -6.86 2.86 16.44
C PHE A 14 -6.15 4.10 17.01
N TRP A 15 -4.85 4.17 16.78
CA TRP A 15 -4.01 5.30 17.15
C TRP A 15 -2.86 5.50 16.17
N ALA A 16 -2.21 6.65 16.23
CA ALA A 16 -1.05 6.96 15.40
C ALA A 16 0.09 5.96 15.65
N ASP A 17 0.77 5.55 14.58
CA ASP A 17 1.98 4.75 14.71
C ASP A 17 3.16 5.63 15.15
N ALA A 18 3.58 5.48 16.40
CA ALA A 18 4.78 6.08 16.97
C ALA A 18 6.07 5.34 16.57
N ARG A 19 5.99 4.34 15.67
CA ARG A 19 7.09 3.44 15.28
C ARG A 19 7.66 2.64 16.46
N ALA A 20 6.80 2.33 17.42
CA ALA A 20 7.17 1.56 18.59
C ALA A 20 7.15 0.06 18.31
N SER A 21 7.99 -0.71 19.00
CA SER A 21 8.00 -2.17 18.88
C SER A 21 6.72 -2.84 19.42
N ALA A 22 6.01 -2.14 20.31
CA ALA A 22 4.73 -2.52 20.89
C ALA A 22 4.06 -1.30 21.55
N TYR A 23 2.79 -1.47 21.90
CA TYR A 23 1.93 -0.50 22.56
C TYR A 23 1.29 -1.13 23.79
N GLU A 24 1.26 -0.36 24.88
CA GLU A 24 0.49 -0.69 26.08
C GLU A 24 -0.85 0.04 25.98
N VAL A 25 -1.93 -0.73 25.92
CA VAL A 25 -3.31 -0.23 25.88
C VAL A 25 -3.98 -0.58 27.19
N GLU A 26 -4.71 0.39 27.72
CA GLU A 26 -5.50 0.22 28.93
C GLU A 26 -6.94 0.63 28.69
N TRP A 27 -7.87 -0.10 29.30
CA TRP A 27 -9.29 0.22 29.21
C TRP A 27 -10.05 -0.06 30.51
N LYS A 28 -11.14 0.67 30.73
CA LYS A 28 -12.08 0.43 31.81
C LYS A 28 -13.48 0.92 31.44
N ARG A 29 -14.51 0.43 32.13
CA ARG A 29 -15.81 1.12 32.16
C ARG A 29 -15.64 2.47 32.89
N ALA A 30 -16.47 3.45 32.56
CA ALA A 30 -16.39 4.79 33.14
C ALA A 30 -16.61 4.79 34.66
N ASP A 31 -17.48 3.90 35.15
CA ASP A 31 -17.79 3.69 36.57
C ASP A 31 -16.73 2.87 37.34
N ALA A 32 -15.84 2.16 36.64
CA ALA A 32 -14.77 1.40 37.24
C ALA A 32 -13.58 2.29 37.64
N THR A 33 -12.81 1.86 38.64
CA THR A 33 -11.61 2.58 39.11
C THR A 33 -10.31 2.02 38.52
N VAL A 34 -10.28 0.73 38.18
CA VAL A 34 -9.08 0.01 37.74
C VAL A 34 -9.08 -0.17 36.22
N TYR A 35 -7.94 0.11 35.59
CA TYR A 35 -7.69 -0.17 34.18
C TYR A 35 -7.24 -1.61 33.96
N ASN A 36 -7.72 -2.20 32.86
CA ASN A 36 -7.28 -3.51 32.39
C ASN A 36 -6.18 -3.31 31.33
N PRO A 37 -4.96 -3.84 31.55
CA PRO A 37 -3.85 -3.68 30.62
C PRO A 37 -3.87 -4.73 29.50
N LEU A 38 -3.32 -4.34 28.35
CA LEU A 38 -3.09 -5.20 27.19
C LEU A 38 -1.90 -4.69 26.39
N THR A 39 -0.96 -5.56 26.04
CA THR A 39 0.16 -5.21 25.16
C THR A 39 -0.08 -5.70 23.74
N LEU A 40 0.10 -4.83 22.75
CA LEU A 40 -0.17 -5.10 21.34
C LEU A 40 1.02 -4.68 20.46
N LYS A 41 1.27 -5.41 19.37
CA LYS A 41 2.23 -5.00 18.32
C LYS A 41 1.59 -4.22 17.17
N SER A 42 0.29 -3.98 17.27
CA SER A 42 -0.56 -3.36 16.25
C SER A 42 -1.04 -2.00 16.75
N THR A 43 -1.28 -1.06 15.84
CA THR A 43 -1.91 0.25 16.11
C THR A 43 -3.45 0.21 16.06
N VAL A 44 -4.01 -0.98 15.93
CA VAL A 44 -5.46 -1.27 15.91
C VAL A 44 -5.79 -2.31 16.97
N MET A 45 -6.87 -2.08 17.73
CA MET A 45 -7.40 -2.99 18.73
C MET A 45 -8.89 -3.23 18.52
N LYS A 46 -9.34 -4.49 18.49
CA LYS A 46 -10.76 -4.86 18.61
C LYS A 46 -11.05 -5.36 20.03
N LYS A 47 -11.87 -4.62 20.77
CA LYS A 47 -12.35 -5.00 22.11
C LYS A 47 -13.74 -5.61 22.01
N LYS A 48 -13.91 -6.80 22.60
CA LYS A 48 -15.19 -7.52 22.70
C LYS A 48 -15.87 -7.29 24.05
N ASN A 49 -17.11 -7.76 24.19
CA ASN A 49 -17.90 -7.68 25.42
C ASN A 49 -18.15 -6.23 25.84
N MET A 50 -18.57 -5.41 24.88
CA MET A 50 -19.06 -4.05 25.11
C MET A 50 -20.56 -4.10 25.38
N GLU A 51 -21.00 -3.40 26.41
CA GLU A 51 -22.42 -3.24 26.78
C GLU A 51 -22.98 -1.96 26.14
N GLY A 52 -24.09 -2.06 25.41
CA GLY A 52 -24.72 -0.90 24.76
C GLY A 52 -25.30 0.06 25.80
N GLY A 53 -25.10 1.36 25.60
CA GLY A 53 -25.48 2.42 26.54
C GLY A 53 -24.40 2.76 27.57
N GLU A 54 -23.40 1.91 27.75
CA GLU A 54 -22.32 2.11 28.73
C GLU A 54 -21.18 2.96 28.17
N SER A 55 -20.48 3.68 29.06
CA SER A 55 -19.31 4.49 28.71
C SER A 55 -18.01 3.83 29.15
N TYR A 56 -16.95 4.03 28.36
CA TYR A 56 -15.64 3.42 28.54
C TYR A 56 -14.53 4.43 28.34
N HIS A 57 -13.44 4.25 29.07
CA HIS A 57 -12.21 5.00 28.90
C HIS A 57 -11.14 4.09 28.29
N PHE A 58 -10.46 4.58 27.26
CA PHE A 58 -9.36 3.89 26.61
C PHE A 58 -8.14 4.81 26.56
N ARG A 59 -6.95 4.28 26.81
CA ARG A 59 -5.70 5.02 26.68
C ARG A 59 -4.60 4.12 26.18
N VAL A 60 -3.60 4.71 25.53
CA VAL A 60 -2.48 3.97 24.95
C VAL A 60 -1.18 4.74 25.14
N LYS A 61 -0.07 4.00 25.24
CA LYS A 61 1.28 4.53 25.06
C LYS A 61 2.13 3.59 24.26
N ALA A 62 3.17 4.11 23.62
CA ALA A 62 4.23 3.26 23.09
C ALA A 62 5.03 2.63 24.24
N VAL A 63 5.52 1.40 24.04
CA VAL A 63 6.48 0.82 24.98
C VAL A 63 7.76 1.66 24.97
N GLY A 64 8.16 2.14 26.15
CA GLY A 64 9.26 3.08 26.34
C GLY A 64 8.79 4.49 26.72
N ASP A 65 7.53 4.85 26.44
CA ASP A 65 6.97 6.12 26.87
C ASP A 65 6.64 6.12 28.37
N VAL A 66 6.83 7.29 28.98
CA VAL A 66 6.60 7.50 30.41
C VAL A 66 5.11 7.54 30.74
N ALA A 67 4.30 8.19 29.90
CA ALA A 67 2.90 8.47 30.17
C ALA A 67 1.97 7.90 29.10
N PHE A 68 0.75 7.56 29.52
CA PHE A 68 -0.36 7.26 28.63
C PHE A 68 -0.89 8.52 27.95
N SER A 69 -1.49 8.33 26.77
CA SER A 69 -2.29 9.37 26.13
C SER A 69 -3.43 9.84 27.04
N GLU A 70 -3.96 11.02 26.75
CA GLU A 70 -5.27 11.42 27.28
C GLU A 70 -6.31 10.33 26.99
N PRO A 71 -7.16 9.96 27.99
CA PRO A 71 -8.15 8.93 27.80
C PRO A 71 -9.21 9.31 26.76
N LEU A 72 -9.39 8.46 25.77
CA LEU A 72 -10.57 8.49 24.91
C LEU A 72 -11.78 8.06 25.74
N VAL A 73 -12.70 9.00 25.97
CA VAL A 73 -14.01 8.74 26.56
C VAL A 73 -15.00 8.43 25.46
N TRP A 74 -15.62 7.26 25.50
CA TRP A 74 -16.56 6.82 24.47
C TRP A 74 -17.75 6.06 25.05
N ALA A 75 -18.95 6.42 24.60
CA ALA A 75 -20.18 5.72 24.93
C ALA A 75 -20.53 4.72 23.81
N HIS A 76 -20.70 3.45 24.18
CA HIS A 76 -21.06 2.40 23.23
C HIS A 76 -22.53 2.54 22.81
N PRO A 77 -22.85 2.78 21.53
CA PRO A 77 -24.23 2.98 21.12
C PRO A 77 -25.08 1.73 21.30
N THR A 78 -26.34 1.91 21.71
CA THR A 78 -27.34 0.84 21.65
C THR A 78 -27.76 0.64 20.20
N ILE A 79 -27.50 -0.55 19.64
CA ILE A 79 -27.83 -0.87 18.25
C ILE A 79 -28.99 -1.86 18.23
N ASP A 80 -30.16 -1.38 17.81
CA ASP A 80 -31.33 -2.22 17.55
C ASP A 80 -31.19 -2.87 16.18
N GLY A 81 -30.35 -3.91 16.11
CA GLY A 81 -30.29 -4.91 15.04
C GLY A 81 -30.50 -4.41 13.60
N ALA A 82 -29.43 -3.94 12.96
CA ALA A 82 -29.09 -4.12 11.52
C ALA A 82 -28.04 -3.06 11.11
N GLN A 83 -26.85 -3.11 11.70
CA GLN A 83 -25.75 -2.29 11.22
C GLN A 83 -25.41 -2.70 9.77
N PRO A 84 -25.34 -1.76 8.81
CA PRO A 84 -24.98 -2.11 7.45
C PRO A 84 -23.58 -2.75 7.35
N PRO A 85 -23.35 -3.67 6.40
CA PRO A 85 -22.03 -4.26 6.20
C PRO A 85 -21.02 -3.21 5.75
N ALA A 86 -19.73 -3.50 5.89
CA ALA A 86 -18.69 -2.61 5.39
C ALA A 86 -18.78 -2.48 3.86
N PRO A 87 -18.53 -1.28 3.28
CA PRO A 87 -18.46 -1.14 1.84
C PRO A 87 -17.25 -1.88 1.27
N THR A 88 -17.34 -2.30 0.01
CA THR A 88 -16.16 -2.74 -0.76
C THR A 88 -15.42 -1.51 -1.25
N VAL A 89 -14.09 -1.49 -1.10
CA VAL A 89 -13.26 -0.34 -1.50
C VAL A 89 -12.05 -0.81 -2.28
N ALA A 90 -11.79 -0.15 -3.41
CA ALA A 90 -10.55 -0.26 -4.17
C ALA A 90 -9.84 1.10 -4.22
N LEU A 91 -8.59 1.13 -3.74
CA LEU A 91 -7.71 2.29 -3.84
C LEU A 91 -6.78 2.16 -5.04
N GLU A 92 -6.72 3.21 -5.84
CA GLU A 92 -5.89 3.30 -7.05
C GLU A 92 -5.09 4.59 -7.04
N ILE A 93 -3.83 4.54 -7.45
CA ILE A 93 -3.02 5.75 -7.66
C ILE A 93 -3.64 6.57 -8.79
N MET A 94 -3.74 7.89 -8.61
CA MET A 94 -4.23 8.78 -9.66
C MET A 94 -3.23 8.81 -10.82
N PRO A 95 -3.65 8.61 -12.09
CA PRO A 95 -2.74 8.58 -13.23
C PRO A 95 -1.96 9.88 -13.44
N THR A 96 -2.53 11.00 -13.00
CA THR A 96 -1.96 12.35 -13.17
C THR A 96 -1.10 12.80 -11.99
N ASP A 97 -1.23 12.14 -10.83
CA ASP A 97 -0.50 12.53 -9.61
C ASP A 97 -0.36 11.33 -8.67
N VAL A 98 0.87 10.83 -8.57
CA VAL A 98 1.23 9.66 -7.75
C VAL A 98 1.15 9.90 -6.25
N GLN A 99 1.10 11.17 -5.82
CA GLN A 99 0.86 11.55 -4.42
C GLN A 99 -0.63 11.50 -4.06
N LEU A 100 -1.50 11.28 -5.04
CA LEU A 100 -2.93 11.19 -4.84
C LEU A 100 -3.44 9.80 -5.21
N VAL A 101 -4.44 9.34 -4.48
CA VAL A 101 -5.21 8.14 -4.80
C VAL A 101 -6.68 8.49 -5.02
N SER A 102 -7.35 7.60 -5.73
CA SER A 102 -8.81 7.56 -5.79
C SER A 102 -9.34 6.28 -5.14
N ALA A 103 -10.45 6.42 -4.43
CA ALA A 103 -11.19 5.31 -3.83
C ALA A 103 -12.48 5.09 -4.61
N THR A 104 -12.63 3.89 -5.19
CA THR A 104 -13.92 3.40 -5.68
C THR A 104 -14.59 2.65 -4.55
N ILE A 105 -15.74 3.14 -4.08
CA ILE A 105 -16.45 2.66 -2.89
C ILE A 105 -17.82 2.16 -3.34
N GLN A 106 -18.17 0.94 -2.95
CA GLN A 106 -19.43 0.28 -3.32
C GLN A 106 -20.09 -0.38 -2.11
N TRP A 107 -21.42 -0.38 -2.05
CA TRP A 107 -22.15 -1.00 -0.93
C TRP A 107 -23.46 -1.66 -1.38
N PRO A 108 -24.05 -2.57 -0.58
CA PRO A 108 -25.37 -3.11 -0.83
C PRO A 108 -26.47 -2.04 -0.69
N ALA A 109 -27.48 -2.09 -1.57
CA ALA A 109 -28.64 -1.21 -1.48
C ALA A 109 -29.43 -1.45 -0.19
N ILE A 110 -29.87 -0.37 0.46
CA ILE A 110 -30.77 -0.41 1.61
C ILE A 110 -32.17 -0.02 1.11
N ALA A 111 -33.15 -0.89 1.36
CA ALA A 111 -34.51 -0.71 0.88
C ALA A 111 -35.11 0.63 1.32
N ALA A 112 -35.83 1.28 0.41
CA ALA A 112 -36.49 2.58 0.63
C ALA A 112 -35.56 3.75 1.01
N SER A 113 -34.24 3.60 0.91
CA SER A 113 -33.29 4.70 1.12
C SER A 113 -33.22 5.61 -0.11
N PRO A 114 -33.60 6.91 -0.03
CA PRO A 114 -33.54 7.81 -1.17
C PRO A 114 -32.13 8.35 -1.44
N LYS A 115 -31.25 8.32 -0.44
CA LYS A 115 -29.87 8.81 -0.53
C LYS A 115 -28.97 8.22 0.54
N TYR A 116 -27.67 8.30 0.33
CA TYR A 116 -26.65 7.85 1.24
C TYR A 116 -25.68 8.99 1.59
N GLU A 117 -25.04 8.84 2.74
CA GLU A 117 -23.85 9.58 3.12
C GLU A 117 -22.66 8.64 3.18
N VAL A 118 -21.53 9.09 2.66
CA VAL A 118 -20.27 8.35 2.66
C VAL A 118 -19.19 9.21 3.31
N GLN A 119 -18.41 8.60 4.21
CA GLN A 119 -17.27 9.24 4.85
C GLN A 119 -15.99 8.46 4.62
N HIS A 120 -14.86 9.16 4.70
CA HIS A 120 -13.53 8.57 4.74
C HIS A 120 -12.73 9.13 5.92
N LEU A 121 -11.72 8.39 6.34
CA LEU A 121 -10.82 8.75 7.42
C LEU A 121 -9.40 8.39 7.01
N LEU A 122 -8.47 9.35 7.10
CA LEU A 122 -7.04 9.08 7.06
C LEU A 122 -6.63 8.62 8.45
N MET A 123 -6.03 7.45 8.59
CA MET A 123 -5.68 6.86 9.88
C MET A 123 -4.25 7.25 10.31
N ASP A 124 -3.98 8.56 10.31
CA ASP A 124 -2.74 9.16 10.82
C ASP A 124 -2.79 9.41 12.35
N GLY A 125 -3.96 9.21 12.96
CA GLY A 125 -4.24 9.43 14.38
C GLY A 125 -4.51 10.88 14.77
N ALA A 126 -4.59 11.79 13.80
CA ALA A 126 -4.92 13.22 13.98
C ALA A 126 -6.16 13.64 13.16
N SER A 127 -6.38 12.99 12.01
CA SER A 127 -7.51 13.24 11.13
C SER A 127 -8.82 12.70 11.70
N GLU A 128 -9.92 13.33 11.31
CA GLU A 128 -11.27 12.94 11.69
C GLU A 128 -12.06 12.42 10.48
N TRP A 129 -13.17 11.73 10.75
CA TRP A 129 -14.08 11.28 9.69
C TRP A 129 -14.59 12.47 8.88
N THR A 130 -14.34 12.45 7.57
CA THR A 130 -14.68 13.52 6.63
C THR A 130 -15.74 13.05 5.64
N THR A 131 -16.77 13.88 5.40
CA THR A 131 -17.85 13.57 4.46
C THR A 131 -17.38 13.71 3.01
N ALA A 132 -17.44 12.60 2.27
CA ALA A 132 -17.18 12.55 0.83
C ALA A 132 -18.39 13.06 0.03
N THR A 133 -19.59 12.67 0.45
CA THR A 133 -20.89 13.10 -0.10
C THR A 133 -22.01 12.72 0.86
N SER A 134 -23.11 13.47 0.86
CA SER A 134 -24.34 13.20 1.63
C SER A 134 -25.61 13.18 0.76
N THR A 135 -25.43 13.19 -0.56
CA THR A 135 -26.52 13.36 -1.55
C THR A 135 -26.55 12.26 -2.59
N VAL A 136 -25.68 11.25 -2.49
CA VAL A 136 -25.60 10.19 -3.51
C VAL A 136 -26.82 9.28 -3.44
N THR A 137 -27.44 9.03 -4.59
CA THR A 137 -28.60 8.14 -4.73
C THR A 137 -28.22 6.75 -5.23
N SER A 138 -27.05 6.61 -5.86
CA SER A 138 -26.45 5.32 -6.23
C SER A 138 -25.83 4.61 -5.03
N THR A 139 -25.44 3.35 -5.23
CA THR A 139 -24.74 2.51 -4.24
C THR A 139 -23.24 2.42 -4.49
N ALA A 140 -22.69 3.38 -5.25
CA ALA A 140 -21.28 3.45 -5.59
C ALA A 140 -20.84 4.89 -5.82
N ILE A 141 -19.62 5.23 -5.38
CA ILE A 141 -18.96 6.51 -5.66
C ILE A 141 -17.48 6.30 -5.98
N LYS A 142 -16.89 7.28 -6.67
CA LYS A 142 -15.43 7.43 -6.78
C LYS A 142 -14.99 8.73 -6.11
N LYS A 143 -14.28 8.62 -4.98
CA LYS A 143 -13.65 9.77 -4.30
C LYS A 143 -12.22 9.92 -4.83
N LYS A 144 -11.93 11.07 -5.46
CA LYS A 144 -10.58 11.39 -5.96
C LYS A 144 -9.82 12.29 -4.99
N ASN A 145 -8.53 12.48 -5.26
CA ASN A 145 -7.65 13.42 -4.58
C ASN A 145 -7.55 13.15 -3.07
N LEU A 146 -7.42 11.88 -2.71
CA LEU A 146 -7.02 11.47 -1.35
C LEU A 146 -5.48 11.43 -1.30
N GLY A 147 -4.87 11.89 -0.22
CA GLY A 147 -3.40 11.90 -0.11
C GLY A 147 -2.81 10.50 0.03
N ASN A 148 -1.64 10.27 -0.56
CA ASN A 148 -0.88 9.03 -0.44
C ASN A 148 0.32 9.21 0.51
N SER A 149 0.05 9.43 1.78
CA SER A 149 1.06 9.77 2.80
C SER A 149 1.62 8.56 3.55
N GLY A 150 1.38 7.33 3.07
CA GLY A 150 1.81 6.11 3.76
C GLY A 150 0.98 5.76 5.00
N HIS A 151 -0.18 6.40 5.18
CA HIS A 151 -1.16 6.04 6.20
C HIS A 151 -2.38 5.34 5.58
N PRO A 152 -3.01 4.39 6.29
CA PRO A 152 -4.19 3.72 5.78
C PRO A 152 -5.42 4.63 5.78
N TYR A 153 -6.39 4.30 4.95
CA TYR A 153 -7.72 4.90 4.98
C TYR A 153 -8.77 3.94 5.55
N ALA A 154 -9.84 4.50 6.08
CA ALA A 154 -11.08 3.79 6.36
C ALA A 154 -12.28 4.48 5.70
N PHE A 155 -13.29 3.71 5.34
CA PHE A 155 -14.50 4.21 4.67
C PHE A 155 -15.76 3.63 5.33
N ARG A 156 -16.82 4.43 5.38
CA ARG A 156 -18.13 3.99 5.88
C ARG A 156 -19.25 4.72 5.17
N TYR A 157 -20.45 4.17 5.22
CA TYR A 157 -21.64 4.79 4.66
C TYR A 157 -22.84 4.67 5.61
N ARG A 158 -23.88 5.47 5.37
CA ARG A 158 -25.18 5.32 6.01
C ARG A 158 -26.31 5.71 5.07
N ALA A 159 -27.46 5.07 5.24
CA ALA A 159 -28.68 5.39 4.50
C ALA A 159 -29.47 6.50 5.21
N TYR A 160 -30.17 7.30 4.42
CA TYR A 160 -31.23 8.16 4.93
C TYR A 160 -32.56 7.40 4.89
N GLY A 161 -33.42 7.56 5.88
CA GLY A 161 -34.74 6.92 5.91
C GLY A 161 -35.54 7.33 7.13
N LEU A 162 -36.88 7.35 7.01
CA LEU A 162 -37.79 7.83 8.05
C LEU A 162 -37.39 9.21 8.58
N ASP A 163 -37.07 10.12 7.65
CA ASP A 163 -36.63 11.50 7.91
C ASP A 163 -35.42 11.65 8.85
N ARG A 164 -34.56 10.63 8.90
CA ARG A 164 -33.31 10.69 9.65
C ARG A 164 -32.19 9.91 8.98
N TRP A 165 -30.96 10.17 9.41
CA TRP A 165 -29.82 9.32 9.08
C TRP A 165 -29.85 8.05 9.94
N GLY A 166 -29.62 6.91 9.30
CA GLY A 166 -29.41 5.63 9.99
C GLY A 166 -28.06 5.55 10.70
N VAL A 167 -27.81 4.40 11.33
CA VAL A 167 -26.50 4.07 11.90
C VAL A 167 -25.45 3.94 10.79
N TRP A 168 -24.20 4.24 11.13
CA TRP A 168 -23.07 4.00 10.23
C TRP A 168 -22.90 2.51 9.95
N SER A 169 -22.54 2.17 8.72
CA SER A 169 -22.04 0.85 8.36
C SER A 169 -20.81 0.47 9.19
N ARG A 170 -20.47 -0.81 9.20
CA ARG A 170 -19.11 -1.23 9.57
C ARG A 170 -18.09 -0.48 8.70
N ALA A 171 -16.91 -0.22 9.26
CA ALA A 171 -15.86 0.48 8.53
C ALA A 171 -15.10 -0.49 7.61
N ALA A 172 -14.87 -0.07 6.37
CA ALA A 172 -13.93 -0.72 5.46
C ALA A 172 -12.54 -0.10 5.68
N GLY A 173 -11.74 -0.73 6.55
CA GLY A 173 -10.36 -0.35 6.82
C GLY A 173 -9.81 -0.97 8.09
N PRO A 174 -8.50 -0.81 8.37
CA PRO A 174 -7.53 -0.01 7.62
C PRO A 174 -7.24 -0.56 6.21
N ILE A 175 -7.27 0.31 5.19
CA ILE A 175 -6.90 0.00 3.81
C ILE A 175 -5.71 0.86 3.46
N MET A 176 -4.54 0.23 3.30
CA MET A 176 -3.36 0.95 2.83
C MET A 176 -3.58 1.39 1.37
N PRO A 177 -3.35 2.68 1.05
CA PRO A 177 -3.14 3.07 -0.33
C PRO A 177 -2.09 2.16 -0.97
N PRO A 178 -2.24 1.81 -2.26
CA PRO A 178 -1.16 1.17 -2.98
C PRO A 178 0.10 2.03 -2.83
N THR A 179 1.16 1.45 -2.28
CA THR A 179 2.45 2.14 -2.15
C THR A 179 2.89 2.56 -3.53
N PRO A 180 3.06 3.86 -3.79
CA PRO A 180 3.52 4.29 -5.07
C PRO A 180 4.89 3.70 -5.35
N ALA A 181 4.96 2.89 -6.41
CA ALA A 181 5.22 3.46 -7.72
C ALA A 181 6.18 4.65 -7.86
N LEU A 182 6.12 5.67 -6.99
CA LEU A 182 6.87 6.91 -7.07
C LEU A 182 8.32 6.72 -6.62
N ALA A 183 8.55 5.95 -5.55
CA ALA A 183 9.92 5.61 -5.18
C ALA A 183 10.56 4.76 -6.29
N LEU A 184 9.78 3.88 -6.93
CA LEU A 184 10.20 3.16 -8.13
C LEU A 184 10.34 4.06 -9.35
N ALA A 185 9.47 5.04 -9.58
CA ALA A 185 9.56 5.97 -10.70
C ALA A 185 10.80 6.85 -10.61
N LYS A 186 11.19 7.24 -9.39
CA LYS A 186 12.44 7.94 -9.10
C LYS A 186 13.67 7.02 -9.14
N ALA A 187 13.54 5.76 -8.72
CA ALA A 187 14.63 4.78 -8.74
C ALA A 187 14.79 4.05 -10.09
N LEU A 188 13.87 4.28 -11.03
CA LEU A 188 13.85 3.74 -12.39
C LEU A 188 13.64 4.93 -13.35
N ALA A 189 12.63 4.85 -14.21
CA ALA A 189 12.09 5.96 -14.98
C ALA A 189 10.56 5.99 -14.80
N PRO A 190 9.87 7.12 -15.00
CA PRO A 190 8.41 7.19 -14.86
C PRO A 190 7.65 6.26 -15.83
N SER A 191 8.20 6.07 -17.03
CA SER A 191 7.61 5.28 -18.12
C SER A 191 8.63 4.30 -18.68
N LEU A 192 8.23 3.04 -18.77
CA LEU A 192 9.03 1.93 -19.29
C LEU A 192 8.45 1.46 -20.64
N LEU A 193 9.24 0.69 -21.38
CA LEU A 193 8.90 0.13 -22.67
C LEU A 193 8.76 -1.40 -22.56
N SER A 194 7.68 -1.96 -23.07
CA SER A 194 7.56 -3.41 -23.29
C SER A 194 8.20 -3.83 -24.61
N THR A 195 8.45 -5.13 -24.80
CA THR A 195 8.94 -5.65 -26.09
C THR A 195 7.94 -5.51 -27.24
N THR A 196 6.66 -5.29 -26.94
CA THR A 196 5.62 -4.95 -27.94
C THR A 196 5.62 -3.47 -28.34
N GLY A 197 6.41 -2.64 -27.66
CA GLY A 197 6.48 -1.19 -27.88
C GLY A 197 5.51 -0.37 -27.03
N ASP A 198 4.76 -1.00 -26.13
CA ASP A 198 3.81 -0.32 -25.26
C ASP A 198 4.54 0.42 -24.13
N ARG A 199 4.01 1.58 -23.75
CA ARG A 199 4.50 2.35 -22.60
C ARG A 199 3.83 1.85 -21.32
N VAL A 200 4.62 1.41 -20.36
CA VAL A 200 4.18 0.89 -19.08
C VAL A 200 4.63 1.84 -17.97
N PRO A 201 3.73 2.46 -17.21
CA PRO A 201 4.13 3.27 -16.05
C PRO A 201 4.89 2.39 -15.06
N SER A 202 6.11 2.76 -14.68
CA SER A 202 6.91 2.01 -13.67
C SER A 202 6.17 1.89 -12.34
N ALA A 203 5.23 2.79 -12.12
CA ALA A 203 4.27 2.78 -11.06
C ALA A 203 3.57 1.44 -10.83
N THR A 204 3.20 0.79 -11.93
CA THR A 204 2.47 -0.48 -11.94
C THR A 204 3.32 -1.66 -11.44
N LEU A 205 4.62 -1.45 -11.24
CA LEU A 205 5.54 -2.45 -10.70
C LEU A 205 5.55 -2.48 -9.17
N GLY A 206 4.76 -1.62 -8.50
CA GLY A 206 4.61 -1.62 -7.05
C GLY A 206 4.28 -3.01 -6.48
N GLY A 207 4.88 -3.34 -5.34
CA GLY A 207 4.72 -4.65 -4.69
C GLY A 207 5.53 -5.80 -5.31
N LYS A 208 6.31 -5.55 -6.36
CA LYS A 208 7.25 -6.52 -6.94
C LYS A 208 8.69 -6.27 -6.46
N VAL A 209 9.49 -7.33 -6.47
CA VAL A 209 10.97 -7.25 -6.46
C VAL A 209 11.41 -6.84 -7.86
N ILE A 210 12.23 -5.80 -7.96
CA ILE A 210 12.68 -5.27 -9.25
C ILE A 210 14.15 -5.56 -9.45
N GLY A 211 14.48 -6.26 -10.53
CA GLY A 211 15.85 -6.42 -11.01
C GLY A 211 16.21 -5.31 -11.99
N LEU A 212 17.10 -4.39 -11.61
CA LEU A 212 17.63 -3.37 -12.50
C LEU A 212 18.86 -3.92 -13.23
N TYR A 213 18.74 -4.07 -14.55
CA TYR A 213 19.73 -4.75 -15.38
C TYR A 213 20.40 -3.77 -16.36
N PHE A 214 21.66 -3.44 -16.08
CA PHE A 214 22.50 -2.61 -16.94
C PHE A 214 23.30 -3.48 -17.90
N SER A 215 23.08 -3.31 -19.20
CA SER A 215 23.66 -4.18 -20.22
C SER A 215 23.70 -3.53 -21.61
N ALA A 216 24.42 -4.13 -22.55
CA ALA A 216 24.47 -3.69 -23.95
C ALA A 216 24.73 -4.86 -24.90
N HIS A 217 24.30 -4.70 -26.15
CA HIS A 217 24.42 -5.70 -27.21
C HIS A 217 25.88 -6.01 -27.56
N TRP A 218 26.72 -4.97 -27.64
CA TRP A 218 28.13 -5.07 -28.01
C TRP A 218 28.98 -5.79 -26.95
N CYS A 219 28.51 -5.82 -25.70
CA CYS A 219 29.21 -6.42 -24.56
C CYS A 219 29.15 -7.96 -24.57
N GLY A 220 30.32 -8.61 -24.67
CA GLY A 220 30.44 -10.08 -24.69
C GLY A 220 29.87 -10.78 -23.45
N PRO A 221 30.31 -10.43 -22.22
CA PRO A 221 29.80 -11.04 -20.99
C PRO A 221 28.29 -10.82 -20.80
N CYS A 222 27.76 -9.70 -21.28
CA CYS A 222 26.34 -9.38 -21.25
C CYS A 222 25.50 -10.40 -22.04
N ARG A 223 25.96 -10.76 -23.24
CA ARG A 223 25.30 -11.78 -24.08
C ARG A 223 25.31 -13.18 -23.46
N GLN A 224 26.25 -13.47 -22.55
CA GLN A 224 26.28 -14.73 -21.80
C GLN A 224 25.31 -14.70 -20.60
N PHE A 225 25.21 -13.58 -19.89
CA PHE A 225 24.37 -13.47 -18.69
C PHE A 225 22.87 -13.34 -19.02
N THR A 226 22.52 -12.60 -20.07
CA THR A 226 21.12 -12.36 -20.50
C THR A 226 20.26 -13.63 -20.61
N PRO A 227 20.70 -14.70 -21.30
CA PRO A 227 19.88 -15.92 -21.39
C PRO A 227 19.68 -16.61 -20.03
N MET A 228 20.70 -16.57 -19.15
CA MET A 228 20.55 -17.11 -17.79
C MET A 228 19.52 -16.32 -16.98
N LEU A 229 19.56 -15.00 -17.06
CA LEU A 229 18.58 -14.13 -16.39
C LEU A 229 17.17 -14.34 -16.96
N ALA A 230 17.03 -14.50 -18.27
CA ALA A 230 15.75 -14.78 -18.92
C ALA A 230 15.12 -16.09 -18.44
N GLN A 231 15.91 -17.16 -18.30
CA GLN A 231 15.44 -18.44 -17.77
C GLN A 231 14.96 -18.31 -16.32
N PHE A 232 15.74 -17.62 -15.47
CA PHE A 232 15.36 -17.37 -14.09
C PHE A 232 14.06 -16.55 -13.98
N TYR A 233 13.98 -15.45 -14.73
CA TYR A 233 12.80 -14.59 -14.79
C TYR A 233 11.54 -15.38 -15.19
N GLN A 234 11.62 -16.19 -16.25
CA GLN A 234 10.51 -17.05 -16.67
C GLN A 234 10.13 -18.07 -15.60
N SER A 235 11.10 -18.63 -14.87
CA SER A 235 10.83 -19.51 -13.74
C SER A 235 10.04 -18.80 -12.64
N MET A 236 10.47 -17.60 -12.23
CA MET A 236 9.76 -16.79 -11.24
C MET A 236 8.33 -16.45 -11.68
N LYS A 237 8.13 -16.10 -12.96
CA LYS A 237 6.79 -15.85 -13.52
C LYS A 237 5.91 -17.10 -13.48
N ARG A 238 6.42 -18.28 -13.86
CA ARG A 238 5.66 -19.55 -13.80
C ARG A 238 5.25 -19.91 -12.38
N LEU A 239 6.07 -19.60 -11.40
CA LEU A 239 5.80 -19.81 -9.98
C LEU A 239 4.89 -18.72 -9.37
N GLY A 240 4.43 -17.75 -10.16
CA GLY A 240 3.59 -16.64 -9.68
C GLY A 240 4.32 -15.70 -8.72
N ARG A 241 5.66 -15.68 -8.72
CA ARG A 241 6.43 -14.81 -7.84
C ARG A 241 6.35 -13.35 -8.32
N PRO A 242 6.24 -12.37 -7.40
CA PRO A 242 6.12 -10.96 -7.74
C PRO A 242 7.50 -10.39 -8.11
N PHE A 243 7.99 -10.74 -9.29
CA PHE A 243 9.30 -10.34 -9.81
C PHE A 243 9.16 -9.62 -11.14
N GLU A 244 9.95 -8.56 -11.34
CA GLU A 244 10.07 -7.86 -12.61
C GLU A 244 11.53 -7.49 -12.89
N VAL A 245 11.92 -7.44 -14.17
CA VAL A 245 13.23 -6.92 -14.59
C VAL A 245 13.03 -5.65 -15.40
N VAL A 246 13.90 -4.66 -15.19
CA VAL A 246 13.95 -3.43 -15.96
C VAL A 246 15.35 -3.30 -16.56
N PHE A 247 15.40 -3.36 -17.89
CA PHE A 247 16.62 -3.21 -18.67
C PHE A 247 16.98 -1.72 -18.84
N VAL A 248 18.21 -1.37 -18.47
CA VAL A 248 18.81 -0.07 -18.72
C VAL A 248 19.94 -0.28 -19.72
N SER A 249 19.73 0.15 -20.95
CA SER A 249 20.70 -0.06 -22.02
C SER A 249 21.93 0.82 -21.83
N ALA A 250 23.10 0.30 -22.18
CA ALA A 250 24.33 1.04 -22.43
C ALA A 250 24.77 0.93 -23.91
N ASP A 251 23.83 0.62 -24.80
CA ASP A 251 24.06 0.61 -26.24
C ASP A 251 24.35 2.03 -26.76
N HIS A 252 25.09 2.11 -27.87
CA HIS A 252 25.53 3.36 -28.47
C HIS A 252 24.50 3.97 -29.42
N ASP A 253 23.54 3.18 -29.90
CA ASP A 253 22.47 3.64 -30.78
C ASP A 253 21.16 2.86 -30.57
N ALA A 254 20.05 3.45 -31.02
CA ALA A 254 18.72 2.90 -30.85
C ALA A 254 18.52 1.57 -31.60
N LYS A 255 19.28 1.33 -32.68
CA LYS A 255 19.19 0.09 -33.47
C LYS A 255 19.81 -1.07 -32.71
N GLN A 256 20.97 -0.86 -32.08
CA GLN A 256 21.60 -1.84 -31.19
C GLN A 256 20.69 -2.17 -30.00
N PHE A 257 20.13 -1.15 -29.36
CA PHE A 257 19.14 -1.31 -28.30
C PHE A 257 17.96 -2.18 -28.75
N THR A 258 17.31 -1.81 -29.86
CA THR A 258 16.10 -2.49 -30.34
C THR A 258 16.38 -3.94 -30.68
N ASN A 259 17.50 -4.22 -31.36
CA ASN A 259 17.88 -5.58 -31.74
C ASN A 259 18.11 -6.47 -30.52
N TYR A 260 18.70 -5.94 -29.46
CA TYR A 260 19.04 -6.69 -28.26
C TYR A 260 17.84 -6.86 -27.32
N PHE A 261 17.03 -5.81 -27.18
CA PHE A 261 15.86 -5.81 -26.31
C PHE A 261 14.73 -6.72 -26.82
N ARG A 262 14.60 -6.88 -28.14
CA ARG A 262 13.51 -7.67 -28.77
C ARG A 262 13.36 -9.07 -28.19
N ASP A 263 14.46 -9.71 -27.83
CA ASP A 263 14.46 -11.10 -27.38
C ASP A 263 14.41 -11.23 -25.83
N MET A 264 14.24 -10.12 -25.12
CA MET A 264 14.17 -10.08 -23.65
C MET A 264 12.72 -10.17 -23.14
N PRO A 265 12.41 -10.96 -22.09
CA PRO A 265 11.02 -11.17 -21.65
C PRO A 265 10.49 -10.10 -20.66
N TRP A 266 11.13 -8.93 -20.58
CA TRP A 266 10.90 -7.92 -19.53
C TRP A 266 10.83 -6.49 -20.09
N LEU A 267 10.75 -5.49 -19.20
CA LEU A 267 10.60 -4.08 -19.57
C LEU A 267 11.97 -3.39 -19.74
N ALA A 268 12.00 -2.25 -20.43
CA ALA A 268 13.20 -1.42 -20.57
C ALA A 268 12.93 0.05 -20.25
N VAL A 269 13.97 0.77 -19.83
CA VAL A 269 13.99 2.23 -19.93
C VAL A 269 14.10 2.59 -21.42
N PRO A 270 13.26 3.50 -21.94
CA PRO A 270 13.34 3.95 -23.33
C PRO A 270 14.75 4.42 -23.69
N TYR A 271 15.22 4.11 -24.89
CA TYR A 271 16.58 4.44 -25.30
C TYR A 271 16.85 5.96 -25.31
N ASP A 272 15.83 6.74 -25.68
CA ASP A 272 15.83 8.19 -25.79
C ASP A 272 15.60 8.93 -24.46
N SER A 273 15.41 8.19 -23.35
CA SER A 273 15.18 8.75 -22.01
C SER A 273 16.49 9.24 -21.37
N SER A 274 16.49 10.44 -20.77
CA SER A 274 17.64 10.94 -19.98
C SER A 274 17.86 10.12 -18.71
N GLU A 275 16.79 9.52 -18.19
CA GLU A 275 16.80 8.64 -17.01
C GLU A 275 17.78 7.48 -17.16
N ARG A 276 18.08 7.06 -18.40
CA ARG A 276 19.05 5.99 -18.66
C ARG A 276 20.46 6.36 -18.22
N GLU A 277 20.86 7.62 -18.37
CA GLU A 277 22.15 8.16 -17.94
C GLU A 277 22.12 8.46 -16.43
N GLU A 278 21.05 9.10 -15.94
CA GLU A 278 20.85 9.39 -14.52
C GLU A 278 20.89 8.12 -13.64
N LEU A 279 20.30 7.02 -14.12
CA LEU A 279 20.34 5.73 -13.43
C LEU A 279 21.74 5.13 -13.38
N GLN A 280 22.54 5.27 -14.45
CA GLN A 280 23.92 4.79 -14.45
C GLN A 280 24.76 5.55 -13.43
N GLU A 281 24.61 6.87 -13.36
CA GLU A 281 25.29 7.72 -12.39
C GLU A 281 24.84 7.43 -10.95
N THR A 282 23.52 7.44 -10.72
CA THR A 282 22.92 7.22 -9.38
C THR A 282 23.30 5.86 -8.81
N HIS A 283 23.34 4.83 -9.64
CA HIS A 283 23.73 3.48 -9.21
C HIS A 283 25.24 3.22 -9.28
N GLN A 284 26.04 4.24 -9.64
CA GLN A 284 27.50 4.19 -9.73
C GLN A 284 28.00 3.04 -10.61
N ILE A 285 27.39 2.89 -11.79
CA ILE A 285 27.70 1.79 -12.70
C ILE A 285 29.08 2.00 -13.32
N GLN A 286 30.05 1.17 -12.89
CA GLN A 286 31.43 1.18 -13.40
C GLN A 286 31.65 0.20 -14.56
N GLY A 287 30.70 -0.68 -14.83
CA GLY A 287 30.81 -1.70 -15.88
C GLY A 287 29.54 -2.50 -16.07
N ILE A 288 29.47 -3.21 -17.20
CA ILE A 288 28.36 -4.08 -17.58
C ILE A 288 28.86 -5.52 -17.84
N PRO A 289 28.03 -6.55 -17.60
CA PRO A 289 26.68 -6.49 -17.06
C PRO A 289 26.66 -6.22 -15.55
N THR A 290 25.81 -5.30 -15.12
CA THR A 290 25.50 -5.07 -13.69
C THR A 290 24.03 -5.39 -13.45
N PHE A 291 23.76 -6.15 -12.39
CA PHE A 291 22.40 -6.53 -12.00
C PHE A 291 22.17 -6.21 -10.52
N LYS A 292 21.26 -5.28 -10.25
CA LYS A 292 20.91 -4.83 -8.90
C LYS A 292 19.47 -5.20 -8.57
N ILE A 293 19.17 -5.42 -7.30
CA ILE A 293 17.80 -5.71 -6.83
C ILE A 293 17.30 -4.54 -6.01
N LEU A 294 16.12 -4.03 -6.37
CA LEU A 294 15.38 -3.01 -5.64
C LEU A 294 14.16 -3.65 -4.96
N ASN A 295 13.85 -3.17 -3.77
CA ASN A 295 12.58 -3.46 -3.11
C ASN A 295 11.43 -2.62 -3.68
N SER A 296 10.21 -2.87 -3.19
CA SER A 296 9.01 -2.12 -3.59
C SER A 296 9.04 -0.63 -3.24
N ALA A 297 9.99 -0.20 -2.41
CA ALA A 297 10.25 1.19 -2.06
C ALA A 297 11.42 1.81 -2.88
N GLY A 298 11.90 1.13 -3.92
CA GLY A 298 12.99 1.62 -4.78
C GLY A 298 14.37 1.63 -4.12
N GLN A 299 14.55 0.98 -2.97
CA GLN A 299 15.84 0.87 -2.28
C GLN A 299 16.60 -0.37 -2.74
N VAL A 300 17.91 -0.25 -2.90
CA VAL A 300 18.77 -1.37 -3.28
C VAL A 300 18.90 -2.35 -2.11
N VAL A 301 18.52 -3.60 -2.33
CA VAL A 301 18.67 -4.73 -1.38
C VAL A 301 19.78 -5.71 -1.80
N ASP A 302 20.18 -5.68 -3.07
CA ASP A 302 21.40 -6.37 -3.54
C ASP A 302 22.10 -5.52 -4.61
N ASN A 303 23.37 -5.19 -4.38
CA ASN A 303 24.16 -4.34 -5.26
C ASN A 303 24.88 -5.10 -6.38
N ASP A 304 25.03 -6.42 -6.27
CA ASP A 304 25.67 -7.26 -7.30
C ASP A 304 25.01 -8.64 -7.35
N ALA A 305 23.73 -8.65 -7.71
CA ALA A 305 22.93 -9.86 -7.78
C ALA A 305 23.40 -10.83 -8.87
N ARG A 306 24.25 -10.38 -9.81
CA ARG A 306 24.89 -11.23 -10.82
C ARG A 306 25.77 -12.31 -10.20
N GLN A 307 26.33 -12.07 -9.00
CA GLN A 307 27.19 -13.03 -8.28
C GLN A 307 26.39 -14.05 -7.47
N ARG A 308 25.05 -13.95 -7.45
CA ARG A 308 24.19 -14.86 -6.71
C ARG A 308 23.72 -16.01 -7.60
N PRO A 309 23.48 -17.20 -7.03
CA PRO A 309 22.77 -18.26 -7.74
C PRO A 309 21.38 -17.79 -8.18
N MET A 310 21.05 -17.89 -9.46
CA MET A 310 19.74 -17.52 -10.01
C MET A 310 18.70 -18.61 -9.75
N ASN A 311 18.29 -18.74 -8.48
CA ASN A 311 17.36 -19.75 -8.01
C ASN A 311 16.30 -19.18 -7.04
N GLU A 312 15.30 -19.99 -6.70
CA GLU A 312 14.19 -19.59 -5.82
C GLU A 312 14.64 -19.16 -4.42
N GLN A 313 15.65 -19.81 -3.85
CA GLN A 313 16.14 -19.49 -2.50
C GLN A 313 16.74 -18.08 -2.45
N THR A 314 17.50 -17.69 -3.47
CA THR A 314 18.03 -16.33 -3.62
C THR A 314 16.88 -15.33 -3.78
N PHE A 315 15.87 -15.66 -4.61
CA PHE A 315 14.69 -14.81 -4.75
C PHE A 315 13.97 -14.60 -3.42
N ASP A 316 13.73 -15.67 -2.66
CA ASP A 316 13.04 -15.61 -1.37
C ASP A 316 13.82 -14.72 -0.37
N ALA A 317 15.16 -14.72 -0.42
CA ALA A 317 15.99 -13.84 0.39
C ALA A 317 15.87 -12.35 -0.02
N TRP A 318 15.78 -12.04 -1.32
CA TRP A 318 15.50 -10.68 -1.79
C TRP A 318 14.08 -10.23 -1.43
N TYR A 319 13.10 -11.11 -1.63
CA TYR A 319 11.70 -10.85 -1.31
C TYR A 319 11.49 -10.60 0.19
N ALA A 320 12.15 -11.35 1.06
CA ALA A 320 12.08 -11.15 2.51
C ALA A 320 12.60 -9.78 2.96
N GLN A 321 13.52 -9.17 2.22
CA GLN A 321 14.04 -7.82 2.49
C GLN A 321 13.12 -6.71 1.96
N CYS A 322 12.13 -7.05 1.14
CA CYS A 322 11.14 -6.08 0.67
C CYS A 322 10.09 -5.72 1.73
N TYR A 323 9.95 -6.55 2.78
CA TYR A 323 8.96 -6.36 3.86
C TYR A 323 9.61 -6.20 5.25
N ARG A 324 10.94 -6.14 5.33
CA ARG A 324 11.64 -5.70 6.54
C ARG A 324 11.87 -4.20 6.40
N HIS A 325 11.11 -3.41 7.14
CA HIS A 325 11.40 -2.01 7.38
C HIS A 325 12.00 -1.85 8.77
#